data_AF-A0A0P0GT73-F1
#
_entry.id   AF-A0A0P0GT73-F1
#
_cell.length_a   1.000
_cell.length_b   1.000
_cell.length_c   1.000
_cell.angle_alpha   90.00
_cell.angle_beta   90.00
_cell.angle_gamma   90.00
#
_symmetry.space_group_name_H-M   'P 1'
#
loop_
_entity.id
_entity.type
_entity.pdbx_description
1 polymer ?
#
loop_
_entity_poly.entity_id
_entity_poly.type
_entity_poly.pdbx_seq_one_letter_code
_entity_poly.pdbx_strand_id
1 'polypeptide(L)'
;MKSNTLAILILAYCILVACTRTSPNAQLVQADSLMQKFPDSALRFLQKIRPEELNSLEDRAYHALLLTEVKDKNFIQQTEDSQIRIAVQYYDSIKDIPMQAKSYYYLGCIWRDKDKHPEALKEFFKAITYSKKANDNKLTGYIYII
;
A
#
# COMPACT_ATOMS: atom_id res chain seq x y z
N MET A 1 17.56 -7.74 -45.07
CA MET A 1 16.18 -8.24 -44.80
C MET A 1 16.02 -8.96 -43.45
N LYS A 2 17.02 -9.69 -42.93
CA LYS A 2 16.97 -10.35 -41.59
C LYS A 2 16.98 -9.40 -40.36
N SER A 3 17.56 -8.20 -40.49
CA SER A 3 17.67 -7.24 -39.37
C SER A 3 16.31 -6.60 -39.02
N ASN A 4 15.50 -6.25 -40.03
CA ASN A 4 14.17 -5.65 -39.81
C ASN A 4 13.18 -6.64 -39.18
N THR A 5 13.22 -7.92 -39.55
CA THR A 5 12.33 -8.92 -38.94
C THR A 5 12.65 -9.14 -37.47
N LEU A 6 13.93 -9.12 -37.08
CA LEU A 6 14.35 -9.22 -35.68
C LEU A 6 13.90 -7.98 -34.88
N ALA A 7 14.07 -6.77 -35.44
CA ALA A 7 13.62 -5.53 -34.82
C ALA A 7 12.09 -5.48 -34.62
N ILE A 8 11.31 -5.98 -35.60
CA ILE A 8 9.85 -6.07 -35.51
C ILE A 8 9.43 -7.07 -34.42
N LEU A 9 10.12 -8.21 -34.29
CA LEU A 9 9.84 -9.20 -33.23
C LEU A 9 10.16 -8.65 -31.83
N ILE A 10 11.27 -7.93 -31.69
CA ILE A 10 11.65 -7.27 -30.43
C ILE A 10 10.61 -6.21 -30.06
N LEU A 11 10.20 -5.37 -31.01
CA LEU A 11 9.20 -4.34 -30.78
C LEU A 11 7.83 -4.95 -30.40
N ALA A 12 7.41 -6.03 -31.08
CA ALA A 12 6.19 -6.76 -30.76
C ALA A 12 6.23 -7.38 -29.35
N TYR A 13 7.37 -7.94 -28.93
CA TYR A 13 7.58 -8.44 -27.58
C TYR A 13 7.51 -7.32 -26.53
N CYS A 14 8.13 -6.16 -26.79
CA CYS A 14 8.06 -4.99 -25.92
C CYS A 14 6.61 -4.48 -25.76
N ILE A 15 5.80 -4.50 -26.82
CA ILE A 15 4.38 -4.11 -26.76
C ILE A 15 3.57 -5.11 -25.94
N LEU A 16 3.84 -6.41 -26.07
CA LEU A 16 3.18 -7.45 -25.26
C LEU A 16 3.50 -7.31 -23.77
N VAL A 17 4.74 -6.98 -23.41
CA VAL A 17 5.17 -6.73 -22.02
C VAL A 17 4.63 -5.39 -21.48
N ALA A 18 4.52 -4.35 -22.33
CA ALA A 18 3.99 -3.06 -21.93
C ALA A 18 2.48 -3.08 -21.63
N CYS A 19 1.74 -4.05 -22.17
CA CYS A 19 0.29 -4.19 -22.00
C CYS A 19 -0.14 -5.13 -20.86
N THR A 20 0.76 -5.62 -20.00
CA THR A 20 0.38 -6.43 -18.82
C THR A 20 0.09 -5.57 -17.60
N ARG A 21 -0.65 -4.46 -17.73
CA ARG A 21 -1.28 -3.83 -16.56
C ARG A 21 -2.41 -4.74 -16.11
N THR A 22 -2.08 -5.70 -15.26
CA THR A 22 -3.06 -6.54 -14.57
C THR A 22 -3.96 -5.61 -13.78
N SER A 23 -5.27 -5.73 -13.96
CA SER A 23 -6.24 -5.04 -13.12
C SER A 23 -5.97 -5.34 -11.64
N PRO A 24 -6.14 -4.39 -10.72
CA PRO A 24 -5.97 -4.65 -9.28
C PRO A 24 -6.77 -5.88 -8.85
N ASN A 25 -6.25 -6.67 -7.93
CA ASN A 25 -6.95 -7.84 -7.45
C ASN A 25 -8.34 -7.45 -6.89
N ALA A 26 -9.40 -8.01 -7.50
CA ALA A 26 -10.79 -7.64 -7.20
C ALA A 26 -11.17 -7.85 -5.72
N GLN A 27 -10.56 -8.83 -5.05
CA GLN A 27 -10.76 -9.07 -3.62
C GLN A 27 -10.21 -7.90 -2.80
N LEU A 28 -9.00 -7.40 -3.13
CA LEU A 28 -8.42 -6.26 -2.42
C LEU A 28 -9.25 -4.99 -2.61
N VAL A 29 -9.73 -4.74 -3.83
CA VAL A 29 -10.63 -3.62 -4.13
C VAL A 29 -11.93 -3.72 -3.34
N GLN A 30 -12.52 -4.92 -3.26
CA GLN A 30 -13.72 -5.15 -2.46
C GLN A 30 -13.46 -4.88 -0.97
N ALA A 31 -12.34 -5.34 -0.42
CA ALA A 31 -11.99 -5.09 0.97
C ALA A 31 -11.83 -3.59 1.27
N ASP A 32 -11.15 -2.85 0.39
CA ASP A 32 -10.96 -1.41 0.56
C ASP A 32 -12.31 -0.65 0.51
N SER A 33 -13.23 -1.07 -0.36
CA SER A 33 -14.57 -0.47 -0.41
C SER A 33 -15.35 -0.61 0.91
N LEU A 34 -15.11 -1.67 1.66
CA LEU A 34 -15.72 -1.94 2.97
C LEU A 34 -15.01 -1.21 4.11
N MET A 35 -13.76 -0.77 3.91
CA MET A 35 -12.83 -0.31 4.94
C MET A 35 -13.41 0.77 5.86
N GLN A 36 -14.09 1.77 5.29
CA GLN A 36 -14.58 2.91 6.07
C GLN A 36 -15.91 2.63 6.78
N LYS A 37 -16.78 1.80 6.19
CA LYS A 37 -18.15 1.58 6.69
C LYS A 37 -18.28 0.31 7.53
N PHE A 38 -17.51 -0.71 7.21
CA PHE A 38 -17.58 -2.05 7.80
C PHE A 38 -16.17 -2.63 8.04
N PRO A 39 -15.34 -2.02 8.90
CA PRO A 39 -13.95 -2.43 9.09
C PRO A 39 -13.80 -3.87 9.61
N ASP A 40 -14.70 -4.36 10.46
CA ASP A 40 -14.71 -5.76 10.88
C ASP A 40 -14.90 -6.74 9.71
N SER A 41 -15.78 -6.38 8.78
CA SER A 41 -16.05 -7.20 7.58
C SER A 41 -14.87 -7.16 6.62
N ALA A 42 -14.26 -5.98 6.44
CA ALA A 42 -13.03 -5.83 5.66
C ALA A 42 -11.89 -6.67 6.25
N LEU A 43 -11.71 -6.68 7.59
CA LEU A 43 -10.69 -7.47 8.27
C LEU A 43 -10.88 -8.97 8.01
N ARG A 44 -12.10 -9.47 8.26
CA ARG A 44 -12.44 -10.89 8.01
C ARG A 44 -12.23 -11.30 6.56
N PHE A 45 -12.42 -10.38 5.63
CA PHE A 45 -12.21 -10.62 4.21
C PHE A 45 -10.72 -10.64 3.86
N LEU A 46 -9.94 -9.65 4.31
CA LEU A 46 -8.50 -9.54 4.09
C LEU A 46 -7.71 -10.70 4.70
N GLN A 47 -8.12 -11.20 5.87
CA GLN A 47 -7.49 -12.35 6.53
C GLN A 47 -7.65 -13.67 5.77
N LYS A 48 -8.61 -13.78 4.84
CA LYS A 48 -8.80 -14.98 4.01
C LYS A 48 -7.87 -15.01 2.80
N ILE A 49 -7.29 -13.87 2.43
CA ILE A 49 -6.41 -13.74 1.28
C ILE A 49 -5.02 -14.17 1.72
N ARG A 50 -4.46 -15.19 1.07
CA ARG A 50 -3.07 -15.62 1.30
C ARG A 50 -2.14 -14.74 0.44
N PRO A 51 -1.17 -14.02 1.01
CA PRO A 51 -0.26 -13.18 0.23
C PRO A 51 0.50 -13.94 -0.86
N GLU A 52 0.72 -15.24 -0.67
CA GLU A 52 1.38 -16.13 -1.63
C GLU A 52 0.54 -16.37 -2.88
N GLU A 53 -0.78 -16.24 -2.80
CA GLU A 53 -1.72 -16.35 -3.93
C GLU A 53 -1.80 -15.06 -4.75
N LEU A 54 -1.22 -13.96 -4.27
CA LEU A 54 -1.19 -12.69 -4.98
C LEU A 54 -0.04 -12.69 -6.00
N ASN A 55 -0.42 -12.48 -7.27
CA ASN A 55 0.46 -12.65 -8.42
C ASN A 55 1.46 -11.49 -8.61
N SER A 56 1.15 -10.31 -8.08
CA SER A 56 1.98 -9.11 -8.26
C SER A 56 2.53 -8.58 -6.93
N LEU A 57 3.70 -7.93 -6.99
CA LEU A 57 4.25 -7.21 -5.85
C LEU A 57 3.32 -6.06 -5.40
N GLU A 58 2.59 -5.47 -6.34
CA GLU A 58 1.60 -4.44 -6.10
C GLU A 58 0.46 -4.95 -5.21
N ASP A 59 -0.14 -6.08 -5.58
CA ASP A 59 -1.24 -6.69 -4.81
C ASP A 59 -0.77 -7.08 -3.41
N ARG A 60 0.46 -7.61 -3.27
CA ARG A 60 1.03 -7.96 -1.95
C ARG A 60 1.25 -6.72 -1.08
N ALA A 61 1.78 -5.64 -1.66
CA ALA A 61 1.96 -4.37 -0.97
C ALA A 61 0.62 -3.76 -0.56
N TYR A 62 -0.37 -3.81 -1.45
CA TYR A 62 -1.69 -3.28 -1.18
C TYR A 62 -2.44 -4.09 -0.12
N HIS A 63 -2.37 -5.43 -0.17
CA HIS A 63 -2.89 -6.30 0.89
C HIS A 63 -2.24 -6.00 2.24
N ALA A 64 -0.92 -5.87 2.27
CA ALA A 64 -0.19 -5.54 3.49
C ALA A 64 -0.61 -4.19 4.07
N LEU A 65 -0.82 -3.17 3.22
CA LEU A 65 -1.32 -1.86 3.63
C LEU A 65 -2.75 -1.94 4.17
N LEU A 66 -3.68 -2.54 3.43
CA LEU A 66 -5.08 -2.68 3.83
C LEU A 66 -5.24 -3.47 5.13
N LEU A 67 -4.49 -4.55 5.30
CA LEU A 67 -4.55 -5.36 6.51
C LEU A 67 -3.96 -4.62 7.72
N THR A 68 -3.03 -3.68 7.52
CA THR A 68 -2.53 -2.81 8.60
C THR A 68 -3.57 -1.73 8.95
N GLU A 69 -4.13 -1.08 7.94
CA GLU A 69 -5.17 -0.06 8.10
C GLU A 69 -6.39 -0.60 8.84
N VAL A 70 -6.88 -1.76 8.42
CA VAL A 70 -8.11 -2.32 8.98
C VAL A 70 -7.94 -2.74 10.43
N LYS A 71 -6.73 -3.17 10.83
CA LYS A 71 -6.41 -3.48 12.23
C LYS A 71 -6.41 -2.21 13.09
N ASP A 72 -5.78 -1.13 12.61
CA ASP A 72 -5.80 0.18 13.28
C ASP A 72 -7.25 0.71 13.42
N LYS A 73 -8.06 0.60 12.37
CA LYS A 73 -9.50 0.98 12.40
C LYS A 73 -10.37 0.15 13.34
N ASN A 74 -9.99 -1.09 13.60
CA ASN A 74 -10.65 -1.96 14.58
C ASN A 74 -10.01 -1.88 15.97
N PHE A 75 -9.14 -0.89 16.22
CA PHE A 75 -8.45 -0.70 17.50
C PHE A 75 -7.63 -1.92 17.95
N ILE A 76 -7.14 -2.71 16.99
CA ILE A 76 -6.26 -3.84 17.26
C ILE A 76 -4.84 -3.29 17.33
N GLN A 77 -4.22 -3.40 18.51
CA GLN A 77 -2.83 -2.98 18.71
C GLN A 77 -1.87 -3.76 17.82
N GLN A 78 -0.97 -3.06 17.13
CA GLN A 78 -0.02 -3.66 16.21
C GLN A 78 1.43 -3.34 16.61
N THR A 79 2.18 -4.36 17.01
CA THR A 79 3.60 -4.23 17.38
C THR A 79 4.56 -4.88 16.38
N GLU A 80 4.05 -5.56 15.36
CA GLU A 80 4.88 -6.14 14.30
C GLU A 80 4.83 -5.24 13.07
N ASP A 81 6.00 -4.83 12.56
CA ASP A 81 6.09 -3.90 11.41
C ASP A 81 6.48 -4.58 10.09
N SER A 82 6.72 -5.90 10.10
CA SER A 82 7.11 -6.68 8.91
C SER A 82 6.12 -6.51 7.76
N GLN A 83 4.82 -6.51 8.07
CA GLN A 83 3.77 -6.39 7.08
C GLN A 83 3.74 -4.99 6.45
N ILE A 84 3.64 -3.92 7.25
CA ILE A 84 3.59 -2.55 6.71
C ILE A 84 4.87 -2.18 5.95
N ARG A 85 6.03 -2.76 6.31
CA ARG A 85 7.29 -2.53 5.61
C ARG A 85 7.26 -3.00 4.17
N ILE A 86 6.47 -4.03 3.84
CA ILE A 86 6.26 -4.47 2.45
C ILE A 86 5.61 -3.34 1.64
N ALA A 87 4.58 -2.71 2.20
CA ALA A 87 3.91 -1.58 1.56
C ALA A 87 4.84 -0.37 1.41
N VAL A 88 5.53 0.03 2.48
CA VAL A 88 6.49 1.15 2.46
C VAL A 88 7.56 0.93 1.38
N GLN A 89 8.21 -0.24 1.37
CA GLN A 89 9.25 -0.56 0.40
C GLN A 89 8.73 -0.50 -1.05
N TYR A 90 7.56 -1.10 -1.30
CA TYR A 90 6.98 -1.13 -2.64
C TYR A 90 6.62 0.27 -3.12
N TYR A 91 5.84 1.03 -2.35
CA TYR A 91 5.36 2.34 -2.77
C TYR A 91 6.47 3.40 -2.83
N ASP A 92 7.53 3.26 -2.03
CA ASP A 92 8.75 4.06 -2.19
C ASP A 92 9.47 3.76 -3.50
N SER A 93 9.55 2.49 -3.90
CA SER A 93 10.26 2.07 -5.11
C SER A 93 9.62 2.63 -6.39
N ILE A 94 8.28 2.67 -6.43
CA ILE A 94 7.51 3.17 -7.57
C ILE A 94 7.15 4.66 -7.45
N LYS A 95 7.42 5.27 -6.30
CA LYS A 95 7.13 6.68 -5.98
C LYS A 95 5.64 7.04 -6.12
N ASP A 96 4.77 6.14 -5.68
CA ASP A 96 3.33 6.40 -5.60
C ASP A 96 3.05 7.28 -4.38
N ILE A 97 3.01 8.60 -4.59
CA ILE A 97 2.99 9.58 -3.51
C ILE A 97 1.79 9.40 -2.54
N PRO A 98 0.54 9.23 -3.01
CA PRO A 98 -0.57 8.91 -2.11
C PRO A 98 -0.33 7.66 -1.26
N MET A 99 0.15 6.58 -1.87
CA MET A 99 0.38 5.33 -1.15
C MET A 99 1.61 5.38 -0.23
N GLN A 100 2.63 6.18 -0.57
CA GLN A 100 3.73 6.50 0.33
C GLN A 100 3.21 7.20 1.59
N ALA A 101 2.35 8.22 1.43
CA ALA A 101 1.77 8.93 2.57
C ALA A 101 1.01 7.98 3.51
N LYS A 102 0.13 7.16 2.93
CA LYS A 102 -0.68 6.19 3.69
C LYS A 102 0.18 5.11 4.36
N SER A 103 1.22 4.62 3.69
CA SER A 103 2.12 3.59 4.25
C SER A 103 2.94 4.11 5.42
N TYR A 104 3.52 5.32 5.29
CA TYR A 104 4.26 5.95 6.38
C TYR A 104 3.37 6.33 7.56
N TYR A 105 2.12 6.72 7.30
CA TYR A 105 1.13 6.96 8.35
C TYR A 105 0.92 5.71 9.21
N TYR A 106 0.61 4.57 8.59
CA TYR A 106 0.38 3.34 9.33
C TYR A 106 1.64 2.74 9.97
N LEU A 107 2.82 2.97 9.39
CA LEU A 107 4.08 2.65 10.07
C LEU A 107 4.27 3.50 11.34
N GLY A 108 3.89 4.79 11.29
CA GLY A 108 3.85 5.67 12.46
C GLY A 108 2.88 5.15 13.54
N CYS A 109 1.69 4.69 13.16
CA CYS A 109 0.75 4.06 14.09
C CYS A 109 1.36 2.82 14.79
N ILE A 110 2.06 1.96 14.05
CA ILE A 110 2.73 0.79 14.66
C ILE A 110 3.81 1.20 15.66
N TRP A 111 4.61 2.23 15.36
CA TRP A 111 5.59 2.74 16.32
C TRP A 111 4.94 3.38 17.56
N ARG A 112 3.80 4.06 17.38
CA ARG A 112 2.99 4.57 18.50
C ARG A 112 2.49 3.41 19.37
N ASP A 113 1.95 2.35 18.76
CA ASP A 113 1.45 1.16 19.45
C ASP A 113 2.57 0.38 20.17
N LYS A 114 3.84 0.56 19.76
CA LYS A 114 5.05 0.07 20.44
C LYS A 114 5.54 0.98 21.58
N ASP A 115 4.87 2.08 21.87
CA ASP A 115 5.31 3.12 22.82
C ASP A 115 6.67 3.76 22.43
N LYS A 116 6.93 3.85 21.13
CA LYS A 116 8.15 4.42 20.53
C LYS A 116 7.83 5.74 19.84
N HIS A 117 7.48 6.75 20.64
CA HIS A 117 6.99 8.03 20.16
C HIS A 117 7.98 8.79 19.23
N PRO A 118 9.29 8.84 19.49
CA PRO A 118 10.22 9.49 18.57
C PRO A 118 10.22 8.86 17.17
N GLU A 119 10.19 7.54 17.09
CA GLU A 119 10.10 6.77 15.85
C GLU A 119 8.75 7.00 15.17
N ALA A 120 7.66 7.02 15.93
CA ALA A 120 6.33 7.33 15.41
C ALA A 120 6.28 8.71 14.76
N LEU A 121 6.78 9.74 15.46
CA LEU A 121 6.83 11.12 14.95
C LEU A 121 7.65 11.24 13.67
N LYS A 122 8.79 10.53 13.60
CA LYS A 122 9.62 10.49 12.39
C LYS A 122 8.83 9.99 11.18
N GLU A 123 8.07 8.91 11.35
CA GLU A 123 7.29 8.34 10.25
C GLU A 123 6.05 9.18 9.93
N PHE A 124 5.40 9.78 10.93
CA PHE A 124 4.31 10.74 10.72
C PHE A 124 4.75 12.00 9.97
N PHE A 125 5.95 12.54 10.23
CA PHE A 125 6.47 13.67 9.46
C PHE A 125 6.68 13.33 8.00
N LYS A 126 7.17 12.13 7.68
CA LYS A 126 7.24 11.66 6.28
C LYS A 126 5.86 11.54 5.67
N ALA A 127 4.89 10.98 6.40
CA ALA A 127 3.52 10.86 5.95
C ALA A 127 2.91 12.25 5.62
N ILE A 128 3.15 13.26 6.46
CA ILE A 128 2.74 14.66 6.21
C ILE A 128 3.41 15.22 4.94
N THR A 129 4.71 14.97 4.74
CA THR A 129 5.42 15.42 3.54
C THR A 129 4.77 14.86 2.28
N TYR A 130 4.48 13.56 2.26
CA TYR A 130 3.84 12.92 1.10
C TYR A 130 2.37 13.29 0.95
N SER A 131 1.60 13.40 2.04
CA SER A 131 0.18 13.76 1.97
C SER A 131 -0.02 15.17 1.43
N LYS A 132 0.82 16.13 1.84
CA LYS A 132 0.83 17.48 1.27
C LYS A 132 1.17 17.46 -0.21
N LYS A 133 2.16 16.66 -0.62
CA LYS A 133 2.55 16.50 -2.03
C LYS A 133 1.43 15.87 -2.87
N ALA A 134 0.64 14.96 -2.28
CA ALA A 134 -0.53 14.36 -2.91
C ALA A 134 -1.78 15.25 -2.89
N ASN A 135 -1.74 16.41 -2.23
CA ASN A 135 -2.93 17.22 -1.90
C ASN A 135 -4.00 16.45 -1.09
N ASP A 136 -3.60 15.44 -0.31
CA ASP A 136 -4.49 14.71 0.59
C ASP A 136 -4.64 15.48 1.91
N ASN A 137 -5.50 16.49 1.87
CA ASN A 137 -5.81 17.33 3.03
C ASN A 137 -6.48 16.54 4.16
N LYS A 138 -7.19 15.45 3.84
CA LYS A 138 -7.88 14.61 4.83
C LYS A 138 -6.85 13.86 5.67
N LEU A 139 -5.92 13.15 5.02
CA LEU A 139 -4.85 12.44 5.73
C LEU A 139 -3.94 13.42 6.48
N THR A 140 -3.60 14.56 5.87
CA THR A 140 -2.81 15.61 6.55
C THR A 140 -3.50 16.07 7.84
N GLY A 141 -4.81 16.35 7.78
CA GLY A 141 -5.60 16.73 8.95
C GLY A 141 -5.64 15.64 10.02
N TYR A 142 -5.79 14.37 9.64
CA TYR A 142 -5.75 13.25 10.58
C TYR A 142 -4.41 13.11 11.28
N ILE A 143 -3.29 13.33 10.61
CA ILE A 143 -1.98 13.22 11.25
C ILE A 143 -1.76 14.32 12.30
N TYR A 144 -2.26 15.53 12.05
CA TYR A 144 -2.07 16.67 12.96
C TYR A 144 -2.81 16.55 14.30
N ILE A 145 -3.77 15.62 14.42
CA ILE A 145 -4.59 15.44 15.62
C ILE A 145 -4.22 14.19 16.44
N ILE A 146 -3.15 13.49 16.04
CA ILE A 146 -2.55 12.37 16.79
C ILE A 146 -1.63 12.92 17.86
#